data_AF-A0A846QJV3-F1
#
_entry.id   AF-A0A846QJV3-F1
#
_cell.length_a   1.000
_cell.length_b   1.000
_cell.length_c   1.000
_cell.angle_alpha   90.00
_cell.angle_beta   90.00
_cell.angle_gamma   90.00
#
_symmetry.space_group_name_H-M   'P 1'
#
loop_
_entity.id
_entity.type
_entity.pdbx_description
1 polymer ?
#
loop_
_entity_poly.entity_id
_entity_poly.type
_entity_poly.pdbx_seq_one_letter_code
_entity_poly.pdbx_strand_id
1 'polypeptide(L)' 'METRIPIDVVREIVRRVQHAAVADFSPRTGVVCPVCGGRLTPGRLGVTKSLPWCGRVRERYHRCGHCGARFKSVEEG' A
#
# COMPACT_ATOMS: atom_id res chain seq x y z
N MET A 1 24.68 -13.81 22.30
CA MET A 1 23.51 -14.61 21.90
C MET A 1 23.01 -14.04 20.59
N GLU A 2 23.14 -14.78 19.49
CA GLU A 2 22.60 -14.39 18.20
C GLU A 2 21.11 -14.79 18.16
N THR A 3 20.22 -13.82 18.23
CA THR A 3 18.78 -14.09 18.17
C THR A 3 18.39 -14.37 16.73
N ARG A 4 18.15 -15.63 16.38
CA ARG A 4 17.65 -16.02 15.06
C ARG A 4 16.13 -15.97 15.05
N ILE A 5 15.57 -15.05 14.27
CA ILE A 5 14.13 -14.98 14.04
C ILE A 5 13.75 -16.08 13.03
N PRO A 6 12.76 -16.93 13.31
CA PRO A 6 12.27 -17.91 12.35
C PRO A 6 11.81 -17.25 11.04
N ILE A 7 12.14 -17.87 9.90
CA ILE A 7 11.90 -17.27 8.57
C ILE A 7 10.40 -17.09 8.26
N ASP A 8 9.54 -17.93 8.82
CA ASP A 8 8.09 -17.84 8.75
C ASP A 8 7.55 -16.62 9.52
N VAL A 9 8.13 -16.31 10.69
CA VAL A 9 7.82 -15.10 11.46
C VAL A 9 8.23 -13.86 10.68
N VAL A 10 9.42 -13.86 10.07
CA VAL A 10 9.86 -12.76 9.17
C VAL A 10 8.90 -12.59 8.00
N ARG A 11 8.47 -13.69 7.36
CA ARG A 11 7.51 -13.65 6.23
C ARG A 11 6.15 -13.09 6.65
N GLU A 12 5.63 -13.48 7.80
CA GLU A 12 4.34 -12.97 8.28
C GLU A 12 4.44 -11.49 8.70
N ILE A 13 5.54 -11.07 9.33
CA ILE A 13 5.79 -9.65 9.64
C ILE A 13 5.89 -8.84 8.34
N VAL A 14 6.66 -9.31 7.36
CA VAL A 14 6.77 -8.66 6.04
C VAL A 14 5.41 -8.60 5.36
N ARG A 15 4.60 -9.67 5.40
CA ARG A 15 3.24 -9.67 4.86
C ARG A 15 2.36 -8.63 5.55
N ARG A 16 2.38 -8.58 6.88
CA ARG A 16 1.61 -7.60 7.67
C ARG A 16 2.07 -6.17 7.39
N VAL A 17 3.38 -5.93 7.33
CA VAL A 17 3.95 -4.61 7.01
C VAL A 17 3.65 -4.22 5.57
N GLN A 18 3.69 -5.13 4.60
CA GLN A 18 3.33 -4.84 3.20
C GLN A 18 1.84 -4.53 3.05
N HIS A 19 0.97 -5.21 3.80
CA HIS A 19 -0.45 -4.88 3.87
C HIS A 19 -0.71 -3.61 4.70
N ALA A 20 0.18 -3.29 5.63
CA ALA A 20 0.18 -2.08 6.44
C ALA A 20 0.90 -0.90 5.76
N ALA A 21 1.64 -1.12 4.67
CA ALA A 21 2.45 -0.12 3.99
C ALA A 21 1.52 0.91 3.39
N VAL A 22 1.31 1.97 4.15
CA VAL A 22 0.59 3.17 3.73
C VAL A 22 1.51 3.88 2.75
N ALA A 23 1.25 3.72 1.46
CA ALA A 23 1.84 4.60 0.48
C ALA A 23 1.14 5.97 0.52
N ASP A 24 1.85 7.06 0.26
CA ASP A 24 1.21 8.37 0.12
C ASP A 24 0.46 8.42 -1.21
N PHE A 25 -0.82 8.80 -1.13
CA PHE A 25 -1.66 9.01 -2.29
C PHE A 25 -1.80 10.49 -2.58
N SER A 26 -1.44 10.86 -3.81
CA SER A 26 -1.72 12.19 -4.35
C SER A 26 -2.82 12.11 -5.40
N PRO A 27 -3.87 12.94 -5.32
CA PRO A 27 -4.85 13.08 -6.39
C PRO A 27 -4.26 13.54 -7.72
N ARG A 28 -3.09 14.20 -7.69
CA ARG A 28 -2.39 14.69 -8.89
C ARG A 28 -1.46 13.63 -9.47
N THR A 29 -0.65 12.98 -8.63
CA THR A 29 0.43 12.10 -9.09
C THR A 29 0.19 10.61 -8.86
N GLY A 30 -0.93 10.26 -8.22
CA GLY A 30 -1.32 8.88 -7.89
C GLY A 30 -0.54 8.31 -6.72
N VAL A 31 -0.25 7.00 -6.78
CA VAL A 31 0.46 6.25 -5.74
C VAL A 31 1.53 5.34 -6.34
N VAL A 32 2.59 5.07 -5.59
CA VAL A 32 3.63 4.10 -5.98
C VAL A 32 3.36 2.77 -5.29
N CYS A 33 3.38 1.67 -6.05
CA CYS A 33 3.24 0.34 -5.49
C CYS A 33 4.48 0.01 -4.62
N PRO A 34 4.31 -0.30 -3.32
CA PRO A 34 5.44 -0.58 -2.43
C PRO A 34 6.14 -1.92 -2.74
N VAL A 35 5.53 -2.78 -3.56
CA VAL A 35 6.07 -4.10 -3.90
C VAL A 35 6.97 -4.05 -5.14
N CYS A 36 6.51 -3.43 -6.23
CA CYS A 36 7.25 -3.42 -7.50
C CYS A 36 7.76 -2.04 -7.92
N GLY A 37 7.49 -0.98 -7.15
CA GLY A 37 7.86 0.39 -7.49
C GLY A 37 7.06 1.00 -8.65
N GLY A 38 6.11 0.27 -9.24
CA GLY A 38 5.29 0.75 -10.35
C GLY A 38 4.36 1.88 -9.90
N ARG A 39 4.31 2.97 -10.69
CA ARG A 39 3.44 4.12 -10.42
C ARG A 39 2.03 3.88 -10.98
N LEU A 40 1.03 4.09 -10.14
CA LEU A 40 -0.39 3.98 -10.47
C LEU A 40 -0.96 5.39 -10.54
N THR A 41 -1.25 5.87 -11.75
CA THR A 41 -1.78 7.23 -11.96
C THR A 41 -3.28 7.29 -11.66
N PRO A 42 -3.79 8.46 -11.23
CA PRO A 42 -5.23 8.68 -11.10
C PRO A 42 -5.92 8.43 -12.44
N GLY A 43 -6.91 7.54 -12.49
CA GLY A 43 -7.65 7.19 -13.71
C GLY A 43 -7.23 5.88 -14.39
N ARG A 44 -5.99 5.39 -14.22
CA ARG A 44 -5.59 4.02 -14.64
C ARG A 44 -5.77 3.02 -13.50
N LEU A 45 -6.96 3.10 -12.91
CA LEU A 45 -7.34 2.66 -11.56
C LEU A 45 -6.67 1.36 -11.11
N GLY A 46 -5.62 1.52 -10.31
CA GLY A 46 -5.27 0.56 -9.29
C GLY A 46 -6.18 0.65 -8.06
N VAL A 47 -6.96 1.72 -7.88
CA VAL A 47 -7.82 1.89 -6.70
C VAL A 47 -9.00 0.94 -6.77
N THR A 48 -9.08 -0.01 -5.84
CA THR A 48 -10.17 -0.97 -5.73
C THR A 48 -11.26 -0.51 -4.75
N LYS A 49 -10.88 0.25 -3.72
CA LYS A 49 -11.82 0.78 -2.71
C LYS A 49 -11.25 2.05 -2.10
N SER A 50 -12.11 3.02 -1.79
CA SER A 50 -11.74 4.20 -1.00
C SER A 50 -12.68 4.28 0.20
N LEU A 51 -12.13 4.46 1.39
CA LEU A 51 -12.93 4.66 2.58
C LEU A 51 -13.36 6.13 2.71
N PRO A 52 -14.38 6.42 3.54
CA PRO A 52 -14.69 7.79 3.92
C PRO A 52 -13.48 8.47 4.57
N TRP A 53 -13.48 9.80 4.55
CA TRP A 53 -12.51 10.59 5.32
C TRP A 53 -12.71 10.35 6.82
N CYS A 54 -11.59 10.20 7.53
CA CYS A 54 -11.53 10.17 8.99
C CYS A 54 -10.66 11.35 9.43
N GLY A 55 -11.30 12.48 9.75
CA GLY A 55 -10.58 13.74 9.96
C GLY A 55 -9.91 14.22 8.67
N ARG A 56 -8.57 14.34 8.68
CA ARG A 56 -7.77 14.80 7.53
C ARG A 56 -7.18 13.68 6.68
N VAL A 57 -7.45 12.42 7.03
CA VAL A 57 -6.88 11.27 6.33
C VAL A 57 -7.98 10.44 5.68
N ARG A 58 -7.69 9.88 4.50
CA ARG A 58 -8.54 8.92 3.82
C ARG A 58 -7.73 7.72 3.37
N GLU A 59 -8.12 6.54 3.83
CA GLU A 59 -7.52 5.29 3.36
C GLU A 59 -8.08 4.87 1.99
N ARG A 60 -7.21 4.38 1.12
CA ARG A 60 -7.55 3.77 -0.16
C ARG A 60 -6.86 2.42 -0.30
N TYR A 61 -7.53 1.50 -0.96
CA TYR A 61 -7.05 0.17 -1.26
C TYR A 61 -6.76 0.08 -2.74
N HIS A 62 -5.68 -0.61 -3.07
CA HIS A 62 -5.17 -0.72 -4.42
C HIS A 62 -4.87 -2.16 -4.81
N ARG A 63 -4.96 -2.42 -6.10
CA ARG A 63 -4.37 -3.55 -6.80
C ARG A 63 -3.43 -3.01 -7.86
N CYS A 64 -2.15 -3.35 -7.78
CA CYS A 64 -1.17 -2.94 -8.76
C CYS A 64 -1.44 -3.62 -10.11
N GLY A 65 -1.56 -2.83 -11.19
CA GLY A 65 -1.69 -3.36 -12.55
C GLY A 65 -0.42 -4.03 -13.08
N HIS A 66 0.76 -3.76 -12.50
CA HIS A 66 2.03 -4.34 -12.95
C HIS A 66 2.32 -5.71 -12.34
N CYS A 67 2.23 -5.82 -11.01
CA CYS A 67 2.59 -7.06 -10.28
C CYS A 67 1.39 -7.76 -9.62
N GLY A 68 0.18 -7.19 -9.71
CA GLY A 68 -1.02 -7.75 -9.08
C GLY A 68 -1.11 -7.59 -7.56
N ALA A 69 -0.06 -7.06 -6.90
CA ALA A 69 -0.02 -6.88 -5.45
C ALA A 69 -1.15 -5.99 -4.95
N ARG A 70 -1.68 -6.32 -3.77
CA ARG A 70 -2.68 -5.53 -3.06
C ARG A 70 -2.00 -4.74 -1.94
N PHE A 71 -2.32 -3.47 -1.82
CA PHE A 71 -1.76 -2.59 -0.80
C PHE A 71 -2.72 -1.44 -0.48
N LYS A 72 -2.43 -0.68 0.57
CA LYS A 72 -3.23 0.49 0.95
C LYS A 72 -2.42 1.78 0.82
N SER A 73 -3.11 2.90 0.71
CA SER A 73 -2.51 4.22 0.70
C SER A 73 -3.33 5.15 1.57
N VAL A 74 -2.72 6.26 2.01
CA VAL A 74 -3.43 7.34 2.69
C VAL A 74 -3.36 8.58 1.82
N GLU A 75 -4.49 9.25 1.71
CA GLU A 75 -4.59 10.59 1.15
C GLU A 75 -4.81 11.57 2.30
N GLU A 76 -4.02 12.63 2.33
CA GLU A 76 -4.18 13.74 3.26
C GLU A 76 -4.88 14.91 2.57
N GLY A 77 -5.78 15.58 3.30
CA GLY A 77 -6.60 16.71 2.83
C GLY A 77 -6.08 18.08 3.26
#